data_AF-A0A955FBC7-F1
#
_entry.id   AF-A0A955FBC7-F1
#
_cell.length_a   1.000
_cell.length_b   1.000
_cell.length_c   1.000
_cell.angle_alpha   90.00
_cell.angle_beta   90.00
_cell.angle_gamma   90.00
#
_symmetry.space_group_name_H-M   'P 1'
#
loop_
_entity.id
_entity.type
_entity.pdbx_description
1 polymer ?
#
loop_
_entity_poly.entity_id
_entity_poly.type
_entity_poly.pdbx_seq_one_letter_code
_entity_poly.pdbx_strand_id
1 'polypeptide(L)'
;MGKSYHYTLCGLPDVYLVNGYKIETSPYGGETISIENIKGLHEAIGVDIISQPGRLRPEQIKFLRKEMGLSQHLLATLIEVSEVTYRKWESASDRNQIKGPADKLLRAIYARYIGQDEKLKSLLDTAIELDHKIIKSGAKEQFQQALRTFEETDAGWMPQAADC
;
A
#
# COMPACT_ATOMS: atom_id res chain seq x y z
N MET A 1 -24.58 5.86 -23.09
CA MET A 1 -23.50 5.42 -22.18
C MET A 1 -22.54 4.58 -23.00
N GLY A 2 -21.26 4.98 -23.08
CA GLY A 2 -20.25 4.18 -23.78
C GLY A 2 -20.06 2.83 -23.10
N LYS A 3 -19.82 1.76 -23.88
CA LYS A 3 -19.53 0.43 -23.35
C LYS A 3 -18.17 0.48 -22.64
N SER A 4 -18.11 0.18 -21.34
CA SER A 4 -16.85 0.04 -20.61
C SER A 4 -16.13 -1.26 -21.02
N TYR A 5 -14.80 -1.24 -21.07
CA TYR A 5 -13.97 -2.40 -21.34
C TYR A 5 -13.42 -3.02 -20.04
N HIS A 6 -13.61 -4.32 -19.86
CA HIS A 6 -13.06 -5.05 -18.71
C HIS A 6 -11.57 -5.35 -18.94
N TYR A 7 -10.69 -4.66 -18.21
CA TYR A 7 -9.23 -4.77 -18.38
C TYR A 7 -8.65 -5.94 -17.59
N THR A 8 -8.92 -7.16 -18.04
CA THR A 8 -8.44 -8.39 -17.37
C THR A 8 -6.93 -8.61 -17.47
N LEU A 9 -6.24 -7.93 -18.40
CA LEU A 9 -4.80 -8.09 -18.61
C LEU A 9 -3.96 -7.59 -17.42
N CYS A 10 -4.50 -6.71 -16.56
CA CYS A 10 -3.83 -6.35 -15.30
C CYS A 10 -3.90 -7.47 -14.24
N GLY A 11 -4.74 -8.49 -14.45
CA GLY A 11 -4.92 -9.60 -13.50
C GLY A 11 -5.83 -9.29 -12.32
N LEU A 12 -6.54 -8.15 -12.34
CA LEU A 12 -7.56 -7.79 -11.37
C LEU A 12 -8.96 -8.01 -11.98
N PRO A 13 -9.93 -8.56 -11.22
CA PRO A 13 -11.27 -8.87 -11.73
C PRO A 13 -12.23 -7.67 -11.77
N ASP A 14 -11.82 -6.52 -11.19
CA ASP A 14 -12.66 -5.37 -10.89
C ASP A 14 -12.22 -4.08 -11.58
N VAL A 15 -11.39 -4.16 -12.64
CA VAL A 15 -10.89 -2.98 -13.37
C VAL A 15 -11.58 -2.81 -14.72
N TYR A 16 -12.33 -1.71 -14.88
CA TYR A 16 -13.08 -1.38 -16.09
C TYR A 16 -12.67 0.00 -16.62
N LEU A 17 -12.31 0.08 -17.90
CA LEU A 17 -11.93 1.31 -18.58
C LEU A 17 -13.14 1.90 -19.30
N VAL A 18 -13.43 3.17 -19.06
CA VAL A 18 -14.51 3.90 -19.75
C VAL A 18 -14.03 4.61 -21.01
N ASN A 19 -12.72 4.82 -21.14
CA ASN A 19 -12.04 5.49 -22.24
C ASN A 19 -10.53 5.14 -22.24
N GLY A 20 -9.75 5.78 -23.12
CA GLY A 20 -8.30 5.58 -23.19
C GLY A 20 -7.87 4.24 -23.81
N TYR A 21 -8.77 3.59 -24.55
CA TYR A 21 -8.47 2.36 -25.27
C TYR A 21 -9.13 2.33 -26.66
N LYS A 22 -8.56 1.53 -27.56
CA LYS A 22 -9.08 1.24 -28.90
C LYS A 22 -9.15 -0.27 -29.10
N ILE A 23 -10.27 -0.75 -29.62
CA ILE A 23 -10.45 -2.15 -30.00
C ILE A 23 -10.39 -2.21 -31.52
N GLU A 24 -9.48 -3.02 -32.03
CA GLU A 24 -9.24 -3.22 -33.46
C GLU A 24 -9.38 -4.70 -33.79
N THR A 25 -9.92 -5.01 -34.97
CA THR A 25 -9.94 -6.38 -35.47
C THR A 25 -8.58 -6.70 -36.08
N SER A 26 -7.91 -7.72 -35.52
CA SER A 26 -6.68 -8.27 -36.07
C SER A 26 -6.96 -8.87 -37.46
N PRO A 27 -6.00 -8.78 -38.40
CA PRO A 27 -6.07 -9.47 -39.68
C PRO A 27 -6.33 -11.00 -39.60
N TYR A 28 -6.08 -11.60 -38.43
CA TYR A 28 -6.28 -13.03 -38.17
C TYR A 28 -7.59 -13.36 -37.44
N GLY A 29 -8.51 -12.39 -37.29
CA GLY A 29 -9.86 -12.61 -36.76
C GLY A 29 -10.01 -12.51 -35.23
N GLY A 30 -8.98 -12.05 -34.51
CA GLY A 30 -9.05 -11.74 -33.07
C GLY A 30 -9.25 -10.25 -32.78
N GLU A 31 -9.78 -9.90 -31.61
CA GLU A 31 -9.79 -8.50 -31.13
C GLU A 31 -8.43 -8.15 -30.50
N THR A 32 -7.84 -7.04 -30.92
CA THR A 32 -6.65 -6.45 -30.30
C THR A 32 -7.07 -5.18 -29.56
N ILE A 33 -6.56 -5.01 -28.35
CA ILE A 33 -6.74 -3.77 -27.59
C ILE A 33 -5.44 -2.97 -27.56
N SER A 34 -5.56 -1.68 -27.84
CA SER A 34 -4.52 -0.68 -27.62
C SER A 34 -4.94 0.22 -26.47
N ILE A 35 -4.07 0.42 -25.48
CA ILE A 35 -4.31 1.26 -24.31
C ILE A 35 -3.41 2.48 -24.39
N GLU A 36 -4.01 3.65 -24.26
CA GLU A 36 -3.30 4.91 -24.17
C GLU A 36 -2.61 5.00 -22.80
N ASN A 37 -1.30 5.33 -22.80
CA ASN A 37 -0.51 5.49 -21.57
C ASN A 37 -0.66 4.31 -20.57
N ILE A 38 -0.35 3.08 -21.02
CA ILE A 38 -0.43 1.88 -20.18
C ILE A 38 0.33 2.00 -18.85
N LYS A 39 1.48 2.70 -18.85
CA LYS A 39 2.25 2.96 -17.64
C LYS A 39 1.46 3.79 -16.64
N GLY A 40 0.89 4.91 -17.07
CA GLY A 40 0.06 5.77 -16.21
C GLY A 40 -1.21 5.07 -15.71
N LEU A 41 -1.81 4.20 -16.53
CA LEU A 41 -2.93 3.36 -16.09
C LEU A 41 -2.53 2.44 -14.93
N HIS A 42 -1.42 1.73 -15.06
CA HIS A 42 -0.94 0.81 -14.03
C HIS A 42 -0.53 1.52 -12.74
N GLU A 43 0.13 2.67 -12.84
CA GLU A 43 0.42 3.53 -11.68
C GLU A 43 -0.87 3.97 -10.99
N ALA A 44 -1.89 4.41 -11.74
CA ALA A 44 -3.17 4.83 -11.17
C ALA A 44 -3.90 3.67 -10.45
N ILE A 45 -3.89 2.46 -11.04
CA ILE A 45 -4.44 1.26 -10.39
C ILE A 45 -3.70 0.95 -9.09
N GLY A 46 -2.38 0.99 -9.10
CA GLY A 46 -1.58 0.74 -7.90
C GLY A 46 -1.84 1.77 -6.80
N VAL A 47 -1.95 3.05 -7.17
CA VAL A 47 -2.31 4.16 -6.27
C VAL A 47 -3.68 3.92 -5.64
N ASP A 48 -4.68 3.50 -6.41
CA ASP A 48 -6.00 3.15 -5.89
C ASP A 48 -5.92 2.01 -4.88
N ILE A 49 -5.29 0.89 -5.26
CA ILE A 49 -5.12 -0.29 -4.40
C ILE A 49 -4.50 0.07 -3.04
N ILE A 50 -3.40 0.82 -3.03
CA ILE A 50 -2.73 1.18 -1.76
C ILE A 50 -3.54 2.18 -0.92
N SER A 51 -4.52 2.86 -1.50
CA SER A 51 -5.47 3.76 -0.82
C SER A 51 -6.71 3.06 -0.28
N GLN A 52 -7.06 1.88 -0.79
CA GLN A 52 -8.28 1.19 -0.37
C GLN A 52 -8.24 0.80 1.12
N PRO A 53 -9.37 0.93 1.84
CA PRO A 53 -9.48 0.45 3.21
C PRO A 53 -9.47 -1.09 3.26
N GLY A 54 -9.15 -1.66 4.42
CA GLY A 54 -9.07 -3.11 4.61
C GLY A 54 -7.76 -3.75 4.16
N ARG A 55 -7.71 -5.09 4.19
CA ARG A 55 -6.53 -5.87 3.80
C ARG A 55 -6.46 -6.03 2.28
N LEU A 56 -5.24 -5.99 1.73
CA LEU A 56 -5.03 -6.32 0.33
C LEU A 56 -5.55 -7.74 0.02
N ARG A 57 -6.28 -7.86 -1.09
CA ARG A 57 -6.73 -9.14 -1.64
C ARG A 57 -5.58 -9.87 -2.35
N PRO A 58 -5.67 -11.20 -2.54
CA PRO A 58 -4.63 -11.97 -3.21
C PRO A 58 -4.22 -11.43 -4.58
N GLU A 59 -5.18 -11.01 -5.40
CA GLU A 59 -4.94 -10.46 -6.74
C GLU A 59 -4.25 -9.10 -6.67
N GLN A 60 -4.57 -8.28 -5.66
CA GLN A 60 -3.95 -6.98 -5.43
C GLN A 60 -2.49 -7.13 -4.97
N ILE A 61 -2.22 -8.07 -4.06
CA ILE A 61 -0.85 -8.38 -3.62
C ILE A 61 0.00 -8.80 -4.83
N LYS A 62 -0.54 -9.69 -5.65
CA LYS A 62 0.12 -10.17 -6.87
C LYS A 62 0.33 -9.07 -7.90
N PHE A 63 -0.65 -8.17 -8.08
CA PHE A 63 -0.55 -7.00 -8.94
C PHE A 63 0.63 -6.12 -8.51
N LEU A 64 0.63 -5.62 -7.26
CA LEU A 64 1.69 -4.73 -6.75
C LEU A 64 3.08 -5.35 -6.88
N ARG A 65 3.22 -6.65 -6.57
CA ARG A 65 4.50 -7.37 -6.73
C ARG A 65 4.97 -7.39 -8.18
N LYS A 66 4.08 -7.71 -9.12
CA LYS A 66 4.41 -7.80 -10.54
C LYS A 66 4.76 -6.44 -11.13
N GLU A 67 4.06 -5.39 -10.75
CA GLU A 67 4.38 -4.01 -11.15
C GLU A 67 5.79 -3.62 -10.74
N MET A 68 6.24 -4.03 -9.55
CA MET A 68 7.61 -3.81 -9.08
C MET A 68 8.65 -4.77 -9.69
N GLY A 69 8.23 -5.75 -10.51
CA GLY A 69 9.13 -6.75 -11.09
C GLY A 69 9.73 -7.74 -10.06
N LEU A 70 9.11 -7.89 -8.89
CA LEU A 70 9.68 -8.70 -7.80
C LEU A 70 9.27 -10.17 -7.89
N SER A 71 10.18 -11.07 -7.53
CA SER A 71 9.87 -12.48 -7.30
C SER A 71 9.14 -12.66 -5.97
N GLN A 72 8.42 -13.78 -5.80
CA GLN A 72 7.77 -14.11 -4.52
C GLN A 72 8.82 -14.26 -3.39
N HIS A 73 9.96 -14.86 -3.71
CA HIS A 73 11.09 -15.01 -2.79
C HIS A 73 11.62 -13.65 -2.31
N LEU A 74 11.95 -12.75 -3.25
CA LEU A 74 12.52 -11.45 -2.91
C LEU A 74 11.55 -10.61 -2.07
N LEU A 75 10.27 -10.58 -2.43
CA LEU A 75 9.29 -9.82 -1.66
C LEU A 75 9.06 -10.43 -0.27
N ALA A 76 9.02 -11.75 -0.15
CA ALA A 76 8.93 -12.43 1.15
C ALA A 76 10.12 -12.06 2.07
N THR A 77 11.35 -12.04 1.51
CA THR A 77 12.55 -11.59 2.23
C THR A 77 12.45 -10.13 2.67
N LEU A 78 12.02 -9.22 1.77
CA LEU A 78 11.91 -7.79 2.06
C LEU A 78 10.93 -7.47 3.20
N ILE A 79 9.88 -8.27 3.36
CA ILE A 79 8.86 -8.07 4.40
C ILE A 79 8.99 -9.07 5.56
N GLU A 80 10.13 -9.76 5.64
CA GLU A 80 10.52 -10.67 6.72
C GLU A 80 9.51 -11.79 7.03
N VAL A 81 9.01 -12.45 5.98
CA VAL A 81 8.16 -13.65 6.11
C VAL A 81 8.70 -14.81 5.30
N SER A 82 8.27 -16.03 5.65
CA SER A 82 8.60 -17.20 4.82
C SER A 82 7.97 -17.10 3.43
N GLU A 83 8.66 -17.62 2.41
CA GLU A 83 8.12 -17.67 1.04
C GLU A 83 6.81 -18.47 0.97
N VAL A 84 6.66 -19.50 1.80
CA VAL A 84 5.42 -20.29 1.93
C VAL A 84 4.27 -19.42 2.46
N THR A 85 4.53 -18.57 3.45
CA THR A 85 3.56 -17.61 3.97
C THR A 85 3.13 -16.64 2.89
N TYR A 86 4.09 -16.06 2.17
CA TYR A 86 3.80 -15.11 1.08
C TYR A 86 2.99 -15.75 -0.06
N ARG A 87 3.38 -16.96 -0.50
CA ARG A 87 2.64 -17.72 -1.53
C ARG A 87 1.18 -17.97 -1.16
N LYS A 88 0.89 -18.18 0.13
CA LYS A 88 -0.48 -18.35 0.62
C LYS A 88 -1.28 -17.04 0.52
N TRP A 89 -0.66 -15.88 0.66
CA TRP A 89 -1.33 -14.58 0.53
C TRP A 89 -1.73 -14.26 -0.91
N GLU A 90 -0.99 -14.76 -1.92
CA GLU A 90 -1.38 -14.66 -3.34
C GLU A 90 -2.36 -15.75 -3.80
N SER A 91 -2.71 -16.68 -2.91
CA SER A 91 -3.72 -17.71 -3.17
C SER A 91 -5.11 -17.18 -2.79
N ALA A 92 -6.13 -17.46 -3.59
CA ALA A 92 -7.51 -16.98 -3.41
C ALA A 92 -8.25 -17.48 -2.15
N SER A 93 -7.55 -17.94 -1.10
CA SER A 93 -8.13 -18.45 0.13
C SER A 93 -8.21 -17.36 1.21
N ASP A 94 -9.44 -17.07 1.61
CA ASP A 94 -9.84 -16.27 2.78
C ASP A 94 -9.09 -16.58 4.08
N ARG A 95 -8.66 -17.83 4.29
CA ARG A 95 -7.94 -18.27 5.49
C ARG A 95 -6.51 -17.74 5.59
N ASN A 96 -5.95 -17.19 4.51
CA ASN A 96 -4.56 -16.72 4.45
C ASN A 96 -4.47 -15.23 4.11
N GLN A 97 -5.24 -14.39 4.81
CA GLN A 97 -5.10 -12.94 4.67
C GLN A 97 -3.70 -12.47 5.12
N ILE A 98 -3.17 -11.52 4.37
CA ILE A 98 -1.96 -10.79 4.74
C ILE A 98 -2.13 -10.15 6.13
N LYS A 99 -1.09 -10.26 6.95
CA LYS A 99 -1.10 -9.68 8.31
C LYS A 99 -0.87 -8.17 8.24
N GLY A 100 -1.39 -7.45 9.22
CA GLY A 100 -1.44 -5.99 9.17
C GLY A 100 -0.10 -5.28 8.95
N PRO A 101 0.98 -5.65 9.65
CA PRO A 101 2.29 -5.06 9.40
C PRO A 101 2.80 -5.30 7.97
N ALA A 102 2.70 -6.53 7.46
CA ALA A 102 3.14 -6.87 6.10
C ALA A 102 2.31 -6.17 5.03
N ASP A 103 0.99 -6.03 5.24
CA ASP A 103 0.08 -5.27 4.38
C ASP A 103 0.49 -3.78 4.30
N LYS A 104 0.78 -3.16 5.45
CA LYS A 104 1.23 -1.76 5.50
C LYS A 104 2.61 -1.59 4.89
N LEU A 105 3.55 -2.50 5.14
CA LEU A 105 4.89 -2.45 4.57
C LEU A 105 4.86 -2.62 3.05
N LEU A 106 4.06 -3.56 2.52
CA LEU A 106 3.90 -3.74 1.08
C LEU A 106 3.35 -2.46 0.41
N ARG A 107 2.35 -1.82 1.02
CA ARG A 107 1.81 -0.53 0.55
C ARG A 107 2.86 0.57 0.56
N ALA A 108 3.69 0.63 1.61
CA ALA A 108 4.77 1.61 1.74
C ALA A 108 5.88 1.39 0.69
N ILE A 109 6.31 0.14 0.48
CA ILE A 109 7.30 -0.22 -0.55
C ILE A 109 6.78 0.17 -1.94
N TYR A 110 5.51 -0.12 -2.23
CA TYR A 110 4.92 0.25 -3.52
C TYR A 110 4.81 1.77 -3.70
N ALA A 111 4.35 2.49 -2.67
CA ALA A 111 4.30 3.97 -2.71
C ALA A 111 5.67 4.59 -2.97
N ARG A 112 6.72 4.04 -2.34
CA ARG A 112 8.11 4.44 -2.56
C ARG A 112 8.58 4.12 -3.99
N TYR A 113 8.24 2.95 -4.51
CA TYR A 113 8.58 2.51 -5.87
C TYR A 113 8.05 3.47 -6.95
N ILE A 114 6.82 3.96 -6.80
CA ILE A 114 6.22 4.94 -7.73
C ILE A 114 6.60 6.40 -7.42
N GLY A 115 7.52 6.64 -6.49
CA GLY A 115 7.97 7.99 -6.11
C GLY A 115 6.95 8.82 -5.33
N GLN A 116 5.92 8.21 -4.74
CA GLN A 116 4.89 8.89 -3.95
C GLN A 116 5.22 8.89 -2.45
N ASP A 117 6.36 9.48 -2.08
CA ASP A 117 6.78 9.61 -0.67
C ASP A 117 5.75 10.42 0.15
N GLU A 118 5.07 11.39 -0.48
CA GLU A 118 3.99 12.16 0.14
C GLU A 118 2.83 11.29 0.60
N LYS A 119 2.56 10.16 -0.08
CA LYS A 119 1.47 9.26 0.25
C LYS A 119 1.80 8.36 1.45
N LEU A 120 3.07 7.99 1.60
CA LEU A 120 3.55 7.36 2.81
C LEU A 120 3.40 8.30 4.01
N LYS A 121 3.76 9.58 3.81
CA LYS A 121 3.56 10.64 4.80
C LYS A 121 2.08 10.83 5.14
N SER A 122 1.19 10.89 4.16
CA SER A 122 -0.25 11.08 4.40
C SER A 122 -0.90 9.91 5.15
N LEU A 123 -0.45 8.67 4.89
CA LEU A 123 -0.89 7.50 5.65
C LEU A 123 -0.47 7.58 7.12
N LEU A 124 0.75 8.06 7.38
CA LEU A 124 1.25 8.30 8.73
C LEU A 124 0.49 9.44 9.41
N ASP A 125 0.29 10.56 8.70
CA ASP A 125 -0.47 11.71 9.20
C ASP A 125 -1.91 11.32 9.56
N THR A 126 -2.55 10.48 8.74
CA THR A 126 -3.89 9.93 9.04
C THR A 126 -3.86 9.07 10.29
N ALA A 127 -2.84 8.22 10.47
CA ALA A 127 -2.69 7.39 11.66
C ALA A 127 -2.47 8.25 12.92
N ILE A 128 -1.65 9.29 12.82
CA ILE A 128 -1.41 10.28 13.88
C ILE A 128 -2.70 11.04 14.22
N GLU A 129 -3.47 11.46 13.21
CA GLU A 129 -4.74 12.15 13.43
C GLU A 129 -5.77 11.24 14.12
N LEU A 130 -5.85 9.98 13.72
CA LEU A 130 -6.69 8.98 14.36
C LEU A 130 -6.25 8.70 15.80
N ASP A 131 -4.95 8.57 16.05
CA ASP A 131 -4.38 8.43 17.39
C ASP A 131 -4.72 9.64 18.27
N HIS A 132 -4.54 10.86 17.75
CA HIS A 132 -4.94 12.08 18.44
C HIS A 132 -6.44 12.16 18.72
N LYS A 133 -7.30 11.69 17.80
CA LYS A 133 -8.74 11.62 18.02
C LYS A 133 -9.10 10.58 19.08
N ILE A 134 -8.46 9.41 19.07
CA ILE A 134 -8.62 8.35 20.07
C ILE A 134 -8.22 8.86 21.46
N ILE A 135 -7.05 9.50 21.57
CA ILE A 135 -6.54 10.13 22.80
C ILE A 135 -7.52 11.20 23.30
N LYS A 136 -8.06 12.04 22.41
CA LYS A 136 -9.04 13.09 22.77
C LYS A 136 -10.42 12.55 23.13
N SER A 137 -10.81 11.37 22.63
CA SER A 137 -12.16 10.81 22.81
C SER A 137 -12.36 9.91 24.04
N GLY A 138 -11.32 9.48 24.77
CA GLY A 138 -11.57 8.52 25.85
C GLY A 138 -10.44 8.01 26.74
N ALA A 139 -9.33 8.71 26.95
CA ALA A 139 -8.34 8.27 27.95
C ALA A 139 -7.56 9.46 28.56
N LYS A 140 -8.21 10.23 29.42
CA LYS A 140 -7.57 11.35 30.13
C LYS A 140 -6.90 10.96 31.45
N GLU A 141 -6.84 9.69 31.86
CA GLU A 141 -6.56 9.38 33.27
C GLU A 141 -5.28 8.59 33.61
N GLN A 142 -4.40 8.20 32.68
CA GLN A 142 -3.18 7.44 33.10
C GLN A 142 -1.83 7.77 32.44
N PHE A 143 -1.74 8.75 31.55
CA PHE A 143 -0.45 9.13 30.94
C PHE A 143 0.23 10.36 31.60
N GLN A 144 -0.03 10.61 32.88
CA GLN A 144 0.90 11.42 33.71
C GLN A 144 1.89 10.50 34.42
N GLN A 145 2.80 9.86 33.68
CA GLN A 145 4.03 9.38 34.33
C GLN A 145 5.24 9.52 33.39
N ALA A 146 6.15 10.38 33.86
CA ALA A 146 7.48 10.72 33.35
C ALA A 146 7.54 11.52 32.03
N LEU A 147 7.16 12.80 32.08
CA LEU A 147 7.77 13.81 31.22
C LEU A 147 9.28 13.78 31.45
N ARG A 148 10.05 13.42 30.43
CA ARG A 148 11.52 13.56 30.43
C ARG A 148 11.83 14.90 29.80
N THR A 149 12.27 15.87 30.60
CA THR A 149 12.73 17.16 30.11
C THR A 149 14.19 17.07 29.70
N PHE A 150 14.53 17.73 28.60
CA PHE A 150 15.89 17.83 28.07
C PHE A 150 16.26 19.30 27.95
N GLU A 151 17.49 19.65 28.25
CA GLU A 151 18.04 21.00 28.08
C GLU A 151 19.19 20.99 27.06
N GLU A 152 19.30 22.08 26.31
CA GLU A 152 20.38 22.29 25.34
C GLU A 152 21.60 22.89 26.06
N THR A 153 22.74 22.21 25.95
CA THR A 153 24.02 22.62 26.55
C THR A 153 25.10 22.72 25.46
N ASP A 154 26.26 23.27 25.81
CA ASP A 154 27.43 23.31 24.90
C ASP A 154 27.94 21.90 24.48
N ALA A 155 27.50 20.84 25.18
CA ALA A 155 27.79 19.45 24.86
C ALA A 155 26.63 18.72 24.13
N GLY A 156 25.55 19.44 23.79
CA GLY A 156 24.34 18.90 23.16
C GLY A 156 23.15 18.78 24.10
N TRP A 157 22.08 18.11 23.63
CA TRP A 157 20.84 17.91 24.39
C TRP A 157 21.04 16.87 25.51
N MET A 158 20.92 17.31 26.76
CA MET A 158 21.10 16.47 27.96
C MET A 158 19.79 16.32 28.74
N PRO A 159 19.52 15.16 29.37
CA PRO A 159 18.34 15.00 30.21
C PRO A 159 18.49 15.85 31.47
N GLN A 160 17.44 16.61 31.81
CA GLN A 160 17.38 17.36 33.06
C GLN A 160 17.26 16.34 34.19
N ALA A 161 18.17 16.38 35.18
CA ALA A 161 18.03 15.55 36.36
C ALA A 161 16.67 15.88 37.01
N ALA A 162 15.84 14.87 37.22
CA ALA A 162 14.62 15.06 38.00
C ALA A 162 15.08 15.42 39.42
N ASP A 163 14.80 16.64 39.86
CA ASP A 163 14.91 16.99 41.28
C ASP A 163 13.99 16.03 42.05
N CYS A 164 14.61 15.15 42.83
CA CYS A 164 13.93 14.18 43.70
C CYS A 164 13.11 14.89 44.79
#